data_AF-A0A1T5F1N2-F1
#
_entry.id   AF-A0A1T5F1N2-F1
#
_cell.length_a   1.000
_cell.length_b   1.000
_cell.length_c   1.000
_cell.angle_alpha   90.00
_cell.angle_beta   90.00
_cell.angle_gamma   90.00
#
_symmetry.space_group_name_H-M   'P 1'
#
loop_
_entity.id
_entity.type
_entity.pdbx_description
1 polymer ?
#
loop_
_entity_poly.entity_id
_entity_poly.type
_entity_poly.pdbx_seq_one_letter_code
_entity_poly.pdbx_strand_id
1 'polypeptide(L)'
;MLNIYDVVMKIQLTRPIILKLLGIAFIIFFVHRCTVVNFNFFLPSGKSVPDLSKTLKNKTFELFKVIGSIWNEIRYDPQNDFFLIAQSNAITKLDAKGTRLYYLDMNERDPDGMPDNMDYTQATSYVVSWYGIYDLSKEKPYLEKFSKVINTEGNMDKDAWDLAFQNLYETSDVVFWGFRKSLKRAWLKPLYFRQNGKWIVLYTNEYGSGYRMDKTPQYKMNNKIIPQKFNRLYLLKDIQHNDSYSDYLTSGNQYDFSNEPESKLKYSKRASIKTLYFKKEEVEHGPYTIIPVQFSGTAVNKLQFENSSITFKSIAQKGAGLNFYPIETDFFIFEVADEFKKENTPSFLYYKYPTSWNSDDNEGVYVIRKLNNK
;
A
#
# COMPACT_ATOMS: atom_id res chain seq x y z
N MET A 1 -29.30 54.35 -37.24
CA MET A 1 -29.19 53.71 -35.91
C MET A 1 -30.29 52.67 -35.81
N LEU A 2 -29.96 51.39 -36.02
CA LEU A 2 -30.89 50.28 -35.83
C LEU A 2 -30.81 49.83 -34.37
N ASN A 3 -31.96 49.83 -33.70
CA ASN A 3 -32.11 49.55 -32.29
C ASN A 3 -32.01 48.03 -32.06
N ILE A 4 -30.97 47.57 -31.36
CA ILE A 4 -30.64 46.14 -31.14
C ILE A 4 -31.54 45.49 -30.05
N TYR A 5 -32.60 46.18 -29.61
CA TYR A 5 -33.41 45.72 -28.47
C TYR A 5 -34.62 44.83 -28.79
N ASP A 6 -34.98 44.59 -30.06
CA ASP A 6 -36.26 43.93 -30.40
C ASP A 6 -36.15 42.53 -31.05
N VAL A 7 -35.19 41.70 -30.62
CA VAL A 7 -35.25 40.24 -30.86
C VAL A 7 -34.88 39.47 -29.60
N VAL A 8 -35.55 39.77 -28.48
CA VAL A 8 -35.67 38.78 -27.40
C VAL A 8 -36.94 38.00 -27.67
N MET A 9 -36.79 36.91 -28.43
CA MET A 9 -37.82 35.91 -28.62
C MET A 9 -38.21 35.36 -27.25
N LYS A 10 -39.26 35.92 -26.63
CA LYS A 10 -39.89 35.35 -25.43
C LYS A 10 -40.51 34.02 -25.85
N ILE A 11 -39.75 32.94 -25.71
CA ILE A 11 -40.28 31.58 -25.83
C ILE A 11 -41.30 31.44 -24.70
N GLN A 12 -42.57 31.64 -24.99
CA GLN A 12 -43.66 31.29 -24.07
C GLN A 12 -43.74 29.77 -24.01
N LEU A 13 -43.00 29.17 -23.09
CA LEU A 13 -43.07 27.76 -22.78
C LEU A 13 -44.46 27.47 -22.18
N THR A 14 -45.36 26.94 -23.00
CA THR A 14 -46.67 26.49 -22.52
C THR A 14 -46.49 25.27 -21.62
N ARG A 15 -47.37 25.09 -20.62
CA ARG A 15 -47.39 23.92 -19.72
C ARG A 15 -47.17 22.57 -20.45
N PRO A 16 -47.82 22.27 -21.60
CA PRO A 16 -47.57 21.02 -22.32
C PRO A 16 -46.15 20.92 -22.91
N ILE A 17 -45.53 22.02 -23.33
CA ILE A 17 -44.14 22.03 -23.82
C ILE A 17 -43.17 21.74 -22.67
N ILE A 18 -43.38 22.36 -21.51
CA ILE A 18 -42.58 22.11 -20.29
C ILE A 18 -42.66 20.64 -19.89
N LEU A 19 -43.86 20.06 -19.85
CA LEU A 19 -44.05 18.65 -19.51
C LEU A 19 -43.36 17.69 -20.50
N LYS A 20 -43.39 18.00 -21.80
CA LYS A 20 -42.65 17.22 -22.82
C LYS A 20 -41.14 17.30 -22.61
N LEU A 21 -40.61 18.49 -22.34
CA LEU A 21 -39.18 18.69 -22.09
C LEU A 21 -38.74 17.94 -20.82
N LEU A 22 -39.53 17.98 -19.75
CA LEU A 22 -39.27 17.22 -18.53
C LEU A 22 -39.33 15.71 -18.78
N GLY A 23 -40.29 15.22 -19.56
CA GLY A 23 -40.39 13.81 -19.94
C GLY A 23 -39.17 13.34 -20.74
N ILE A 24 -38.72 14.13 -21.72
CA ILE A 24 -37.50 13.84 -22.49
C ILE A 24 -36.27 13.86 -21.58
N ALA A 25 -36.13 14.86 -20.70
CA ALA A 25 -35.04 14.94 -19.75
C ALA A 25 -35.02 13.72 -18.81
N PHE A 26 -36.19 13.27 -18.34
CA PHE A 26 -36.33 12.06 -17.54
C PHE A 26 -35.92 10.80 -18.31
N ILE A 27 -36.33 10.64 -19.56
CA ILE A 27 -35.93 9.50 -20.41
C ILE A 27 -34.41 9.50 -20.62
N ILE A 28 -33.82 10.64 -20.98
CA ILE A 28 -32.37 10.78 -21.16
C ILE A 28 -31.65 10.43 -19.86
N PHE A 29 -32.13 10.95 -18.72
CA PHE A 29 -31.57 10.64 -17.42
C PHE A 29 -31.68 9.14 -17.10
N PHE A 30 -32.84 8.53 -17.31
CA PHE A 30 -33.08 7.11 -17.07
C PHE A 30 -32.16 6.23 -17.94
N VAL A 31 -32.08 6.49 -19.25
CA VAL A 31 -31.18 5.79 -20.16
C VAL A 31 -29.72 5.98 -19.73
N HIS A 32 -29.33 7.19 -19.34
CA HIS A 32 -27.97 7.44 -18.83
C HIS A 32 -27.66 6.67 -17.55
N ARG A 33 -28.66 6.36 -16.71
CA ARG A 33 -28.44 5.74 -15.39
C ARG A 33 -28.61 4.22 -15.40
N CYS A 34 -29.33 3.69 -16.37
CA CYS A 34 -29.64 2.27 -16.50
C CYS A 34 -28.98 1.59 -17.71
N THR A 35 -28.19 2.31 -18.51
CA THR A 35 -27.48 1.72 -19.66
C THR A 35 -26.04 2.21 -19.73
N VAL A 36 -25.21 1.60 -20.57
CA VAL A 36 -23.85 2.06 -20.88
C VAL A 36 -23.80 3.33 -21.71
N VAL A 37 -24.95 3.87 -22.18
CA VAL A 37 -24.99 5.08 -23.01
C VAL A 37 -24.46 6.30 -22.25
N ASN A 38 -23.41 6.92 -22.77
CA ASN A 38 -22.79 8.11 -22.20
C ASN A 38 -23.32 9.36 -22.93
N PHE A 39 -24.03 10.25 -22.23
CA PHE A 39 -24.53 11.52 -22.78
C PHE A 39 -23.57 12.70 -22.52
N ASN A 40 -22.27 12.42 -22.38
CA ASN A 40 -21.28 13.45 -22.08
C ASN A 40 -20.90 14.22 -23.35
N PHE A 41 -21.49 15.40 -23.53
CA PHE A 41 -21.21 16.32 -24.64
C PHE A 41 -19.88 17.08 -24.51
N PHE A 42 -19.24 17.03 -23.34
CA PHE A 42 -17.99 17.74 -23.04
C PHE A 42 -16.86 16.75 -22.74
N LEU A 43 -16.48 15.95 -23.74
CA LEU A 43 -15.19 15.26 -23.70
C LEU A 43 -14.07 16.30 -23.86
N PRO A 44 -13.03 16.29 -23.02
CA PRO A 44 -11.81 17.04 -23.32
C PRO A 44 -11.28 16.58 -24.68
N SER A 45 -11.32 17.47 -25.67
CA SER A 45 -10.94 17.18 -27.04
C SER A 45 -9.44 16.83 -27.14
N GLY A 46 -9.11 15.68 -27.72
CA GLY A 46 -7.95 15.53 -28.61
C GLY A 46 -6.54 15.32 -28.01
N LYS A 47 -6.33 15.32 -26.70
CA LYS A 47 -5.06 14.80 -26.13
C LYS A 47 -5.26 13.35 -25.70
N SER A 48 -4.45 12.43 -26.24
CA SER A 48 -4.41 11.05 -25.76
C SER A 48 -3.92 11.04 -24.32
N VAL A 49 -4.85 11.06 -23.37
CA VAL A 49 -4.51 10.89 -21.95
C VAL A 49 -3.84 9.52 -21.80
N PRO A 50 -2.62 9.44 -21.23
CA PRO A 50 -1.89 8.20 -21.09
C PRO A 50 -2.51 7.30 -20.01
N ASP A 51 -2.29 6.00 -20.13
CA ASP A 51 -2.68 5.02 -19.11
C ASP A 51 -1.77 5.11 -17.89
N LEU A 52 -2.30 4.78 -16.71
CA LEU A 52 -1.58 4.80 -15.44
C LEU A 52 -0.33 3.90 -15.45
N SER A 53 -0.38 2.78 -16.17
CA SER A 53 0.72 1.82 -16.31
C SER A 53 1.98 2.44 -16.93
N LYS A 54 1.87 3.58 -17.62
CA LYS A 54 3.01 4.29 -18.22
C LYS A 54 3.66 5.22 -17.19
N THR A 55 4.96 5.45 -17.33
CA THR A 55 5.61 6.55 -16.58
C THR A 55 5.04 7.89 -17.03
N LEU A 56 4.50 8.64 -16.08
CA LEU A 56 3.90 9.95 -16.30
C LEU A 56 4.78 11.02 -15.67
N LYS A 57 5.07 12.09 -16.40
CA LYS A 57 5.92 13.17 -15.89
C LYS A 57 5.48 14.53 -16.39
N ASN A 58 5.67 15.54 -15.55
CA ASN A 58 5.61 16.94 -15.95
C ASN A 58 6.95 17.63 -15.60
N LYS A 59 6.99 18.96 -15.51
CA LYS A 59 8.22 19.71 -15.17
C LYS A 59 8.61 19.67 -13.69
N THR A 60 7.77 19.10 -12.83
CA THR A 60 7.91 19.20 -11.37
C THR A 60 7.95 17.86 -10.67
N PHE A 61 7.25 16.85 -11.21
CA PHE A 61 7.19 15.53 -10.61
C PHE A 61 6.94 14.45 -11.67
N GLU A 62 7.22 13.22 -11.28
CA GLU A 62 6.89 12.01 -12.03
C GLU A 62 6.13 11.00 -11.18
N LEU A 63 5.37 10.15 -11.86
CA LEU A 63 4.64 9.00 -11.36
C LEU A 63 5.08 7.78 -12.18
N PHE A 64 5.59 6.74 -11.53
CA PHE A 64 5.99 5.51 -12.22
C PHE A 64 5.71 4.28 -11.37
N LYS A 65 5.42 3.16 -12.03
CA LYS A 65 5.11 1.89 -11.41
C LYS A 65 6.39 1.27 -10.84
N VAL A 66 6.35 0.85 -9.57
CA VAL A 66 7.46 0.12 -8.92
C VAL A 66 7.15 -1.35 -8.71
N ILE A 67 5.89 -1.70 -8.47
CA ILE A 67 5.42 -3.06 -8.21
C ILE A 67 4.08 -3.28 -8.91
N GLY A 68 3.87 -4.46 -9.50
CA GLY A 68 2.63 -4.82 -10.21
C GLY A 68 1.56 -5.53 -9.40
N SER A 69 1.85 -5.86 -8.14
CA SER A 69 0.87 -6.38 -7.18
C SER A 69 0.43 -5.27 -6.24
N ILE A 70 -0.73 -5.44 -5.62
CA ILE A 70 -1.24 -4.59 -4.53
C ILE A 70 -1.12 -5.24 -3.15
N TRP A 71 -0.80 -6.53 -3.10
CA TRP A 71 -0.67 -7.30 -1.86
C TRP A 71 0.71 -7.07 -1.23
N ASN A 72 0.98 -5.82 -0.88
CA ASN A 72 2.27 -5.42 -0.35
C ASN A 72 2.11 -4.39 0.77
N GLU A 73 3.07 -4.43 1.68
CA GLU A 73 3.23 -3.48 2.76
C GLU A 73 4.38 -2.53 2.43
N ILE A 74 4.18 -1.21 2.60
CA ILE A 74 5.27 -0.23 2.53
C ILE A 74 5.63 0.18 3.96
N ARG A 75 6.92 0.16 4.29
CA ARG A 75 7.42 0.79 5.49
C ARG A 75 8.61 1.70 5.19
N TYR A 76 8.80 2.70 6.04
CA TYR A 76 9.88 3.68 5.96
C TYR A 76 10.80 3.59 7.18
N ASP A 77 12.11 3.60 6.94
CA ASP A 77 13.16 3.72 7.97
C ASP A 77 13.60 5.19 8.07
N PRO A 78 13.21 5.92 9.13
CA PRO A 78 13.58 7.33 9.28
C PRO A 78 15.06 7.55 9.62
N GLN A 79 15.76 6.54 10.16
CA GLN A 79 17.15 6.66 10.55
C GLN A 79 18.09 6.50 9.35
N ASN A 80 17.77 5.57 8.46
CA ASN A 80 18.58 5.25 7.28
C ASN A 80 17.98 5.77 5.96
N ASP A 81 16.80 6.39 6.01
CA ASP A 81 16.13 7.07 4.90
C ASP A 81 15.89 6.19 3.66
N PHE A 82 15.23 5.05 3.88
CA PHE A 82 14.85 4.13 2.81
C PHE A 82 13.44 3.56 3.03
N PHE A 83 12.87 3.01 1.97
CA PHE A 83 11.58 2.31 2.01
C PHE A 83 11.78 0.82 1.76
N LEU A 84 10.98 -0.01 2.41
CA LEU A 84 10.78 -1.41 2.04
C LEU A 84 9.35 -1.58 1.54
N ILE A 85 9.23 -2.23 0.38
CA ILE A 85 7.97 -2.78 -0.10
C ILE A 85 8.05 -4.29 0.06
N ALA A 86 7.36 -4.82 1.07
CA ALA A 86 7.30 -6.23 1.38
C ALA A 86 6.10 -6.86 0.67
N GLN A 87 6.36 -7.90 -0.11
CA GLN A 87 5.37 -8.72 -0.81
C GLN A 87 5.34 -10.11 -0.17
N SER A 88 4.40 -10.96 -0.57
CA SER A 88 4.31 -12.33 -0.04
C SER A 88 5.58 -13.16 -0.20
N ASN A 89 6.36 -12.91 -1.26
CA ASN A 89 7.54 -13.68 -1.62
C ASN A 89 8.75 -12.83 -2.04
N ALA A 90 8.72 -11.52 -1.81
CA ALA A 90 9.81 -10.65 -2.21
C ALA A 90 9.85 -9.38 -1.37
N ILE A 91 11.04 -8.77 -1.27
CA ILE A 91 11.19 -7.43 -0.70
C ILE A 91 11.93 -6.53 -1.68
N THR A 92 11.34 -5.38 -1.97
CA THR A 92 11.96 -4.33 -2.75
C THR A 92 12.40 -3.19 -1.84
N LYS A 93 13.69 -2.87 -1.83
CA LYS A 93 14.24 -1.69 -1.13
C LYS A 93 14.31 -0.52 -2.09
N LEU A 94 13.76 0.64 -1.68
CA LEU A 94 13.89 1.91 -2.38
C LEU A 94 14.70 2.89 -1.56
N ASP A 95 15.45 3.77 -2.21
CA ASP A 95 16.11 4.91 -1.56
C ASP A 95 15.09 5.96 -1.08
N ALA A 96 15.59 7.00 -0.41
CA ALA A 96 14.85 8.18 0.03
C ALA A 96 14.05 8.91 -1.06
N LYS A 97 14.36 8.67 -2.34
CA LYS A 97 13.75 9.29 -3.52
C LYS A 97 12.86 8.30 -4.29
N GLY A 98 12.61 7.11 -3.74
CA GLY A 98 11.79 6.07 -4.36
C GLY A 98 12.45 5.33 -5.53
N THR A 99 13.78 5.41 -5.66
CA THR A 99 14.55 4.62 -6.65
C THR A 99 14.87 3.25 -6.08
N ARG A 100 14.67 2.18 -6.87
CA ARG A 100 15.00 0.81 -6.43
C ARG A 100 16.51 0.64 -6.21
N LEU A 101 16.88 0.24 -4.99
CA LEU A 101 18.25 -0.06 -4.59
C LEU A 101 18.54 -1.57 -4.58
N TYR A 102 17.57 -2.36 -4.14
CA TYR A 102 17.76 -3.79 -3.94
C TYR A 102 16.43 -4.54 -4.10
N TYR A 103 16.53 -5.80 -4.51
CA TYR A 103 15.41 -6.73 -4.62
C TYR A 103 15.87 -8.06 -4.02
N LEU A 104 15.08 -8.59 -3.09
CA LEU A 104 15.28 -9.91 -2.50
C LEU A 104 14.12 -10.81 -2.92
N ASP A 105 14.42 -11.91 -3.59
CA ASP A 105 13.47 -13.00 -3.78
C ASP A 105 13.48 -13.88 -2.53
N MET A 106 12.35 -13.93 -1.82
CA MET A 106 12.23 -14.72 -0.59
C MET A 106 11.95 -16.20 -0.85
N ASN A 107 11.77 -16.60 -2.12
CA ASN A 107 11.68 -17.99 -2.55
C ASN A 107 13.02 -18.55 -3.02
N GLU A 108 14.09 -17.74 -3.02
CA GLU A 108 15.42 -18.19 -3.44
C GLU A 108 15.84 -19.38 -2.58
N ARG A 109 16.25 -20.47 -3.23
CA ARG A 109 16.67 -21.69 -2.54
C ARG A 109 17.96 -21.43 -1.78
N ASP A 110 18.14 -22.15 -0.68
CA ASP A 110 19.44 -22.15 -0.03
C ASP A 110 20.52 -22.73 -0.99
N PRO A 111 21.82 -22.47 -0.71
CA PRO A 111 22.93 -23.06 -1.47
C PRO A 111 22.93 -24.59 -1.54
N ASP A 112 22.22 -25.26 -0.63
CA ASP A 112 22.08 -26.71 -0.56
C ASP A 112 20.81 -27.21 -1.31
N GLY A 113 20.11 -26.32 -2.02
CA GLY A 113 18.98 -26.62 -2.89
C GLY A 113 17.62 -26.80 -2.19
N MET A 114 17.56 -26.55 -0.87
CA MET A 114 16.30 -26.59 -0.12
C MET A 114 15.52 -25.29 -0.35
N PRO A 115 14.17 -25.33 -0.43
CA PRO A 115 13.37 -24.11 -0.41
C PRO A 115 13.62 -23.39 0.92
N ASP A 116 14.39 -22.31 0.89
CA ASP A 116 14.58 -21.44 2.06
C ASP A 116 13.33 -20.57 2.14
N ASN A 117 12.44 -20.93 3.04
CA ASN A 117 11.28 -20.10 3.34
C ASN A 117 11.78 -18.96 4.22
N MET A 118 12.25 -17.88 3.59
CA MET A 118 12.65 -16.68 4.32
C MET A 118 11.41 -16.03 4.97
N ASP A 119 11.59 -15.50 6.17
CA ASP A 119 10.53 -14.83 6.91
C ASP A 119 10.92 -13.35 7.15
N TYR A 120 10.04 -12.43 6.75
CA TYR A 120 10.17 -11.01 7.06
C TYR A 120 9.58 -10.71 8.43
N THR A 121 10.39 -10.16 9.34
CA THR A 121 9.88 -9.74 10.65
C THR A 121 9.29 -8.34 10.55
N GLN A 122 7.99 -8.22 10.82
CA GLN A 122 7.24 -6.97 10.73
C GLN A 122 7.94 -5.80 11.45
N ALA A 123 7.87 -4.62 10.84
CA ALA A 123 8.46 -3.38 11.36
C ALA A 123 9.98 -3.38 11.54
N THR A 124 10.70 -4.41 11.07
CA THR A 124 12.17 -4.46 11.10
C THR A 124 12.78 -4.32 9.70
N SER A 125 14.09 -4.10 9.63
CA SER A 125 14.87 -4.17 8.40
C SER A 125 15.43 -5.58 8.15
N TYR A 126 14.94 -6.60 8.85
CA TYR A 126 15.54 -7.92 8.89
C TYR A 126 14.70 -8.97 8.17
N VAL A 127 15.35 -9.71 7.30
CA VAL A 127 14.77 -10.89 6.64
C VAL A 127 15.57 -12.09 7.09
N VAL A 128 14.90 -13.07 7.66
CA VAL A 128 15.56 -14.19 8.30
C VAL A 128 15.38 -15.46 7.46
N SER A 129 16.49 -16.15 7.27
CA SER A 129 16.57 -17.45 6.60
C SER A 129 16.81 -18.57 7.61
N TRP A 130 16.93 -19.83 7.17
CA TRP A 130 17.29 -20.93 8.07
C TRP A 130 18.64 -20.80 8.76
N TYR A 131 19.64 -20.24 8.08
CA TYR A 131 21.03 -20.23 8.55
C TYR A 131 21.64 -18.84 8.60
N GLY A 132 20.87 -17.80 8.28
CA GLY A 132 21.34 -16.43 8.36
C GLY A 132 20.24 -15.39 8.31
N ILE A 133 20.67 -14.15 8.14
CA ILE A 133 19.82 -12.96 8.15
C ILE A 133 20.34 -11.92 7.16
N TYR A 134 19.43 -11.28 6.45
CA TYR A 134 19.71 -10.07 5.68
C TYR A 134 19.42 -8.85 6.56
N ASP A 135 20.40 -7.97 6.69
CA ASP A 135 20.20 -6.62 7.23
C ASP A 135 19.95 -5.64 6.06
N LEU A 136 18.68 -5.36 5.80
CA LEU A 136 18.26 -4.45 4.72
C LEU A 136 18.57 -2.99 5.02
N SER A 137 19.03 -2.63 6.23
CA SER A 137 19.50 -1.26 6.50
C SER A 137 20.83 -0.95 5.81
N LYS A 138 21.64 -1.97 5.54
CA LYS A 138 22.94 -1.83 4.85
C LYS A 138 22.76 -1.38 3.40
N GLU A 139 23.75 -0.66 2.86
CA GLU A 139 23.76 -0.22 1.47
C GLU A 139 23.69 -1.41 0.49
N LYS A 140 24.45 -2.47 0.80
CA LYS A 140 24.48 -3.73 0.04
C LYS A 140 24.13 -4.88 0.98
N PRO A 141 22.84 -5.20 1.14
CA PRO A 141 22.42 -6.34 1.94
C PRO A 141 22.98 -7.65 1.36
N TYR A 142 23.44 -8.52 2.23
CA TYR A 142 23.83 -9.89 1.90
C TYR A 142 23.48 -10.80 3.08
N LEU A 143 23.41 -12.09 2.84
CA LEU A 143 23.06 -13.06 3.87
C LEU A 143 24.22 -13.26 4.85
N GLU A 144 24.03 -12.80 6.09
CA GLU A 144 24.97 -13.01 7.18
C GLU A 144 24.63 -14.30 7.90
N LYS A 145 25.54 -15.29 7.86
CA LYS A 145 25.34 -16.56 8.54
C LYS A 145 25.31 -16.38 10.06
N PHE A 146 24.46 -17.15 10.73
CA PHE A 146 24.46 -17.22 12.18
C PHE A 146 25.81 -17.78 12.68
N SER A 147 26.47 -17.00 13.53
CA SER A 147 27.73 -17.39 14.15
C SER A 147 27.53 -18.43 15.25
N LYS A 148 26.33 -18.45 15.86
CA LYS A 148 25.95 -19.40 16.90
C LYS A 148 24.42 -19.59 16.90
N VAL A 149 23.99 -20.83 17.08
CA VAL A 149 22.58 -21.21 17.24
C VAL A 149 22.47 -22.00 18.55
N ILE A 150 21.61 -21.54 19.45
CA ILE A 150 21.53 -22.03 20.84
C ILE A 150 20.14 -22.61 21.10
N ASN A 151 20.10 -23.69 21.89
CA ASN A 151 18.88 -24.39 22.29
C ASN A 151 18.05 -24.92 21.11
N THR A 152 18.71 -25.47 20.09
CA THR A 152 18.03 -25.99 18.88
C THR A 152 16.99 -27.05 19.19
N GLU A 153 17.19 -27.86 20.24
CA GLU A 153 16.25 -28.91 20.67
C GLU A 153 15.16 -28.41 21.62
N GLY A 154 15.27 -27.19 22.16
CA GLY A 154 14.30 -26.64 23.12
C GLY A 154 14.33 -27.29 24.51
N ASN A 155 15.42 -27.98 24.85
CA ASN A 155 15.58 -28.73 26.10
C ASN A 155 16.64 -28.13 27.04
N MET A 156 17.12 -26.92 26.76
CA MET A 156 17.97 -26.17 27.68
C MET A 156 17.23 -25.95 29.00
N ASP A 157 17.93 -26.18 30.11
CA ASP A 157 17.44 -25.87 31.45
C ASP A 157 17.05 -24.39 31.56
N LYS A 158 15.99 -24.10 32.32
CA LYS A 158 15.41 -22.75 32.39
C LYS A 158 16.41 -21.72 32.94
N ASP A 159 17.15 -22.04 33.99
CA ASP A 159 18.09 -21.11 34.59
C ASP A 159 19.28 -20.85 33.65
N ALA A 160 19.74 -21.91 32.96
CA ALA A 160 20.75 -21.78 31.91
C ALA A 160 20.24 -20.94 30.72
N TRP A 161 18.97 -21.09 30.33
CA TRP A 161 18.35 -20.32 29.27
C TRP A 161 18.22 -18.84 29.65
N ASP A 162 17.72 -18.56 30.85
CA ASP A 162 17.56 -17.21 31.40
C ASP A 162 18.89 -16.47 31.45
N LEU A 163 19.95 -17.14 31.92
CA LEU A 163 21.31 -16.61 31.94
C LEU A 163 21.83 -16.32 30.53
N ALA A 164 21.62 -17.24 29.59
CA ALA A 164 22.01 -17.06 28.19
C ALA A 164 21.27 -15.88 27.54
N PHE A 165 19.97 -15.77 27.77
CA PHE A 165 19.15 -14.67 27.29
C PHE A 165 19.62 -13.32 27.85
N GLN A 166 19.79 -13.20 29.17
CA GLN A 166 20.22 -11.95 29.82
C GLN A 166 21.57 -11.50 29.28
N ASN A 167 22.55 -12.40 29.24
CA ASN A 167 23.88 -12.07 28.73
C ASN A 167 23.86 -11.62 27.27
N LEU A 168 23.11 -12.32 26.40
CA LEU A 168 22.95 -11.90 25.01
C LEU A 168 22.21 -10.55 24.91
N TYR A 169 21.10 -10.39 25.64
CA TYR A 169 20.30 -9.18 25.62
C TYR A 169 21.12 -7.95 26.02
N GLU A 170 21.87 -8.03 27.12
CA GLU A 170 22.67 -6.92 27.65
C GLU A 170 23.81 -6.51 26.71
N THR A 171 24.47 -7.49 26.09
CA THR A 171 25.65 -7.24 25.26
C THR A 171 25.36 -7.01 23.78
N SER A 172 24.11 -7.21 23.34
CA SER A 172 23.70 -7.01 21.96
C SER A 172 23.25 -5.58 21.67
N ASP A 173 23.66 -5.09 20.50
CA ASP A 173 23.22 -3.81 19.94
C ASP A 173 21.87 -3.94 19.21
N VAL A 174 21.58 -5.13 18.68
CA VAL A 174 20.27 -5.46 18.09
C VAL A 174 19.70 -6.71 18.74
N VAL A 175 18.43 -6.64 19.14
CA VAL A 175 17.64 -7.74 19.66
C VAL A 175 16.24 -7.67 19.07
N PHE A 176 15.80 -8.72 18.40
CA PHE A 176 14.41 -8.78 17.92
C PHE A 176 13.91 -10.23 17.88
N TRP A 177 12.60 -10.39 17.74
CA TRP A 177 11.95 -11.69 17.59
C TRP A 177 10.71 -11.55 16.71
N GLY A 178 10.34 -12.65 16.06
CA GLY A 178 9.28 -12.67 15.06
C GLY A 178 8.61 -14.02 14.98
N PHE A 179 7.47 -14.07 14.28
CA PHE A 179 6.89 -15.35 13.90
C PHE A 179 7.69 -15.93 12.73
N ARG A 180 8.10 -17.18 12.84
CA ARG A 180 8.76 -17.90 11.76
C ARG A 180 7.85 -19.02 11.26
N LYS A 181 7.24 -18.86 10.08
CA LYS A 181 6.32 -19.86 9.50
C LYS A 181 7.06 -21.13 9.09
N SER A 182 8.33 -20.98 8.75
CA SER A 182 9.14 -21.99 8.07
C SER A 182 9.89 -22.98 8.96
N LEU A 183 9.86 -22.83 10.29
CA LEU A 183 10.58 -23.76 11.17
C LEU A 183 9.94 -25.14 11.13
N LYS A 184 10.71 -26.16 10.72
CA LYS A 184 10.34 -27.59 10.89
C LYS A 184 9.91 -27.91 12.34
N ARG A 185 10.41 -27.12 13.30
CA ARG A 185 10.05 -27.16 14.72
C ARG A 185 9.18 -25.95 15.06
N ALA A 186 7.93 -25.94 14.58
CA ALA A 186 7.00 -24.84 14.75
C ALA A 186 6.76 -24.44 16.24
N TRP A 187 7.11 -25.32 17.19
CA TRP A 187 7.05 -25.07 18.62
C TRP A 187 8.21 -24.25 19.18
N LEU A 188 9.35 -24.12 18.48
CA LEU A 188 10.46 -23.27 18.92
C LEU A 188 10.35 -21.88 18.32
N LYS A 189 10.56 -20.86 19.16
CA LYS A 189 10.54 -19.46 18.73
C LYS A 189 11.95 -18.87 18.75
N PRO A 190 12.42 -18.29 17.64
CA PRO A 190 13.75 -17.72 17.57
C PRO A 190 13.77 -16.31 18.15
N LEU A 191 14.78 -16.03 18.95
CA LEU A 191 15.20 -14.69 19.33
C LEU A 191 16.55 -14.41 18.66
N TYR A 192 16.66 -13.26 18.02
CA TYR A 192 17.81 -12.86 17.22
C TYR A 192 18.61 -11.78 17.94
N PHE A 193 19.92 -11.95 17.97
CA PHE A 193 20.85 -11.07 18.67
C PHE A 193 21.99 -10.71 17.72
N ARG A 194 22.37 -9.44 17.67
CA ARG A 194 23.61 -9.00 17.06
C ARG A 194 24.59 -8.62 18.17
N GLN A 195 25.78 -9.22 18.15
CA GLN A 195 26.84 -8.95 19.12
C GLN A 195 28.14 -8.78 18.35
N ASN A 196 28.78 -7.62 18.47
CA ASN A 196 30.03 -7.30 17.75
C ASN A 196 29.94 -7.60 16.24
N GLY A 197 28.81 -7.24 15.62
CA GLY A 197 28.54 -7.48 14.19
C GLY A 197 28.24 -8.93 13.81
N LYS A 198 28.15 -9.87 14.76
CA LYS A 198 27.81 -11.27 14.49
C LYS A 198 26.40 -11.59 14.96
N TRP A 199 25.69 -12.39 14.16
CA TRP A 199 24.33 -12.80 14.48
C TRP A 199 24.30 -14.12 15.26
N ILE A 200 23.46 -14.17 16.29
CA ILE A 200 23.25 -15.30 17.17
C ILE A 200 21.75 -15.54 17.27
N VAL A 201 21.35 -16.82 17.27
CA VAL A 201 19.96 -17.24 17.50
C VAL A 201 19.87 -18.00 18.80
N LEU A 202 18.92 -17.63 19.65
CA LEU A 202 18.52 -18.39 20.82
C LEU A 202 17.07 -18.83 20.64
N TYR A 203 16.82 -20.14 20.68
CA TYR A 203 15.45 -20.67 20.63
C TYR A 203 14.85 -20.77 22.04
N THR A 204 13.55 -20.48 22.15
CA THR A 204 12.76 -20.67 23.37
C THR A 204 11.55 -21.57 23.12
N ASN A 205 11.09 -22.23 24.19
CA ASN A 205 9.87 -23.03 24.28
C ASN A 205 8.77 -22.34 25.12
N GLU A 206 9.09 -21.27 25.86
CA GLU A 206 8.15 -20.58 26.75
C GLU A 206 7.37 -19.48 26.00
N TYR A 207 6.05 -19.44 26.22
CA TYR A 207 5.21 -18.30 25.84
C TYR A 207 4.77 -17.51 27.07
N GLY A 208 4.80 -16.19 26.94
CA GLY A 208 3.72 -15.35 27.47
C GLY A 208 2.50 -15.46 26.55
N SER A 209 1.29 -15.57 27.12
CA SER A 209 0.04 -15.51 26.36
C SER A 209 0.01 -14.28 25.43
N GLY A 210 -0.21 -14.49 24.11
CA GLY A 210 -0.36 -13.37 23.15
C GLY A 210 0.28 -13.52 21.77
N TYR A 211 0.91 -14.66 21.44
CA TYR A 211 1.49 -14.90 20.11
C TYR A 211 0.40 -15.19 19.07
N ARG A 212 -0.40 -14.18 18.75
CA ARG A 212 -1.32 -14.21 17.61
C ARG A 212 -0.60 -13.57 16.41
N MET A 213 -0.90 -14.08 15.21
CA MET A 213 -0.32 -13.62 13.94
C MET A 213 -0.60 -12.15 13.61
N ASP A 214 -1.48 -11.50 14.37
CA ASP A 214 -2.03 -10.17 14.14
C ASP A 214 -1.31 -9.07 14.94
N LYS A 215 -0.36 -9.39 15.83
CA LYS A 215 0.36 -8.38 16.65
C LYS A 215 1.85 -8.65 16.71
N THR A 216 2.64 -7.58 16.85
CA THR A 216 4.08 -7.70 17.16
C THR A 216 4.23 -8.60 18.40
N PRO A 217 4.93 -9.74 18.30
CA PRO A 217 4.99 -10.66 19.42
C PRO A 217 5.66 -9.98 20.62
N GLN A 218 5.12 -10.19 21.82
CA GLN A 218 5.72 -9.68 23.06
C GLN A 218 6.42 -10.83 23.76
N TYR A 219 7.69 -10.63 24.10
CA TYR A 219 8.42 -11.55 24.97
C TYR A 219 8.30 -11.08 26.43
N LYS A 220 8.03 -12.02 27.34
CA LYS A 220 7.91 -11.74 28.77
C LYS A 220 8.89 -12.61 29.54
N MET A 221 9.64 -11.99 30.44
CA MET A 221 10.50 -12.66 31.41
C MET A 221 10.12 -12.13 32.80
N ASN A 222 9.87 -13.03 33.76
CA ASN A 222 9.46 -12.65 35.12
C ASN A 222 8.27 -11.67 35.16
N ASN A 223 7.23 -11.95 34.36
CA ASN A 223 6.03 -11.10 34.19
C ASN A 223 6.27 -9.68 33.66
N LYS A 224 7.48 -9.36 33.18
CA LYS A 224 7.80 -8.07 32.56
C LYS A 224 7.94 -8.23 31.05
N ILE A 225 7.35 -7.31 30.29
CA ILE A 225 7.57 -7.24 28.84
C ILE A 225 9.00 -6.77 28.62
N ILE A 226 9.79 -7.56 27.90
CA ILE A 226 11.13 -7.17 27.50
C ILE A 226 11.01 -6.42 26.16
N PRO A 227 11.58 -5.21 26.03
CA PRO A 227 11.54 -4.49 24.77
C PRO A 227 12.57 -5.07 23.79
N GLN A 228 12.20 -5.09 22.51
CA GLN A 228 13.17 -5.35 21.44
C GLN A 228 14.12 -4.15 21.29
N LYS A 229 15.33 -4.38 20.78
CA LYS A 229 16.34 -3.36 20.45
C LYS A 229 16.56 -3.37 18.94
N PHE A 230 15.85 -2.55 18.18
CA PHE A 230 16.09 -2.39 16.75
C PHE A 230 15.55 -1.05 16.26
N ASN A 231 15.98 -0.66 15.06
CA ASN A 231 15.47 0.52 14.38
C ASN A 231 14.12 0.18 13.74
N ARG A 232 13.03 0.70 14.31
CA ARG A 232 11.68 0.42 13.83
C ARG A 232 11.40 1.11 12.50
N LEU A 233 10.79 0.37 11.59
CA LEU A 233 10.22 0.92 10.35
C LEU A 233 8.73 1.22 10.54
N TYR A 234 8.30 2.35 9.99
CA TYR A 234 6.96 2.89 10.17
C TYR A 234 6.12 2.68 8.92
N LEU A 235 4.85 2.32 9.11
CA LEU A 235 3.87 2.33 8.02
C LEU A 235 3.62 3.78 7.55
N LEU A 236 3.25 3.90 6.28
CA LEU A 236 2.78 5.14 5.69
C LEU A 236 1.26 5.23 5.85
N LYS A 237 0.71 6.44 5.91
CA LYS A 237 -0.73 6.65 6.09
C LYS A 237 -1.38 7.10 4.78
N ASP A 238 -2.57 6.55 4.50
CA ASP A 238 -3.41 7.03 3.41
C ASP A 238 -4.02 8.40 3.74
N ILE A 239 -3.54 9.43 3.04
CA ILE A 239 -4.00 10.81 3.19
C ILE A 239 -5.28 11.11 2.39
N GLN A 240 -5.79 10.14 1.63
CA GLN A 240 -7.06 10.26 0.92
C GLN A 240 -8.24 9.84 1.79
N HIS A 241 -8.14 8.70 2.49
CA HIS A 241 -9.25 8.12 3.27
C HIS A 241 -9.06 8.14 4.80
N ASN A 242 -7.97 8.72 5.32
CA ASN A 242 -7.67 9.02 6.73
C ASN A 242 -7.58 7.84 7.73
N ASP A 243 -8.12 6.65 7.43
CA ASP A 243 -8.18 5.51 8.36
C ASP A 243 -7.48 4.25 7.82
N SER A 244 -6.46 4.44 6.99
CA SER A 244 -5.76 3.35 6.31
C SER A 244 -4.25 3.55 6.31
N TYR A 245 -3.50 2.46 6.43
CA TYR A 245 -2.04 2.44 6.43
C TYR A 245 -1.53 1.50 5.34
N SER A 246 -0.29 1.67 4.90
CA SER A 246 0.31 0.88 3.81
C SER A 246 0.66 -0.56 4.24
N ASP A 247 -0.28 -1.29 4.81
CA ASP A 247 -0.16 -2.68 5.22
C ASP A 247 -0.80 -3.64 4.20
N TYR A 248 -0.71 -4.95 4.44
CA TYR A 248 -1.34 -5.96 3.59
C TYR A 248 -2.89 -5.95 3.62
N LEU A 249 -3.53 -5.40 4.66
CA LEU A 249 -4.96 -5.53 4.98
C LEU A 249 -5.83 -4.33 4.56
N THR A 250 -5.26 -3.20 4.15
CA THR A 250 -6.00 -2.13 3.44
C THR A 250 -6.69 -2.60 2.15
N SER A 251 -6.47 -3.86 1.78
CA SER A 251 -7.17 -4.62 0.74
C SER A 251 -8.51 -5.26 1.16
N GLY A 252 -8.90 -5.30 2.45
CA GLY A 252 -10.16 -5.95 2.84
C GLY A 252 -10.60 -6.08 4.31
N ASN A 253 -9.87 -5.62 5.33
CA ASN A 253 -10.36 -5.61 6.73
C ASN A 253 -9.81 -4.43 7.54
N GLN A 254 -10.67 -3.73 8.29
CA GLN A 254 -10.27 -2.64 9.18
C GLN A 254 -9.49 -3.19 10.39
N TYR A 255 -8.17 -3.27 10.28
CA TYR A 255 -7.31 -3.47 11.44
C TYR A 255 -7.32 -2.22 12.31
N ASP A 256 -7.49 -2.38 13.63
CA ASP A 256 -7.45 -1.26 14.56
C ASP A 256 -6.00 -0.82 14.82
N PHE A 257 -5.57 0.22 14.11
CA PHE A 257 -4.25 0.83 14.26
C PHE A 257 -4.13 1.75 15.48
N SER A 258 -5.17 1.91 16.32
CA SER A 258 -5.17 2.86 17.45
C SER A 258 -3.97 2.70 18.39
N ASN A 259 -3.47 1.47 18.55
CA ASN A 259 -2.35 1.14 19.44
C ASN A 259 -0.98 1.16 18.76
N GLU A 260 -0.90 1.33 17.43
CA GLU A 260 0.38 1.41 16.72
C GLU A 260 1.02 2.80 16.91
N PRO A 261 2.36 2.91 16.99
CA PRO A 261 3.06 4.19 17.08
C PRO A 261 2.64 5.19 15.99
N GLU A 262 2.37 4.69 14.78
CA GLU A 262 1.95 5.45 13.62
C GLU A 262 0.66 6.26 13.84
N SER A 263 -0.25 5.79 14.72
CA SER A 263 -1.52 6.47 15.01
C SER A 263 -1.36 7.82 15.71
N LYS A 264 -0.19 8.04 16.34
CA LYS A 264 0.13 9.26 17.09
C LYS A 264 0.86 10.30 16.24
N LEU A 265 1.27 9.93 15.02
CA LEU A 265 2.03 10.79 14.13
C LEU A 265 1.10 11.71 13.31
N LYS A 266 1.65 12.83 12.85
CA LYS A 266 0.94 13.80 11.99
C LYS A 266 1.25 13.58 10.52
N TYR A 267 0.24 13.83 9.68
CA TYR A 267 0.34 13.64 8.23
C TYR A 267 -0.32 14.79 7.48
N SER A 268 0.45 15.45 6.62
CA SER A 268 -0.01 16.52 5.75
C SER A 268 -0.35 16.01 4.35
N LYS A 269 -1.48 16.47 3.81
CA LYS A 269 -1.98 16.12 2.48
C LYS A 269 -1.25 16.90 1.39
N ARG A 270 -0.21 16.30 0.78
CA ARG A 270 0.54 16.87 -0.37
C ARG A 270 -0.03 16.45 -1.73
N ALA A 271 -0.86 15.41 -1.74
CA ALA A 271 -1.39 14.80 -2.94
C ALA A 271 -2.89 14.57 -2.86
N SER A 272 -3.56 14.53 -4.01
CA SER A 272 -4.95 14.12 -4.11
C SER A 272 -5.27 13.64 -5.52
N ILE A 273 -6.15 12.65 -5.63
CA ILE A 273 -6.68 12.21 -6.91
C ILE A 273 -8.16 12.58 -7.00
N LYS A 274 -8.57 13.03 -8.17
CA LYS A 274 -9.99 13.18 -8.52
C LYS A 274 -10.28 12.63 -9.90
N THR A 275 -11.41 11.95 -10.03
CA THR A 275 -11.93 11.56 -11.33
C THR A 275 -12.57 12.77 -12.01
N LEU A 276 -12.06 13.12 -13.20
CA LEU A 276 -12.58 14.20 -14.02
C LEU A 276 -13.72 13.72 -14.93
N TYR A 277 -13.61 12.49 -15.40
CA TYR A 277 -14.50 11.92 -16.39
C TYR A 277 -14.55 10.40 -16.26
N PHE A 278 -15.69 9.80 -16.55
CA PHE A 278 -15.89 8.36 -16.59
C PHE A 278 -16.75 8.01 -17.81
N LYS A 279 -16.26 7.04 -18.58
CA LYS A 279 -16.97 6.45 -19.72
C LYS A 279 -17.40 5.05 -19.31
N LYS A 280 -18.70 4.81 -19.28
CA LYS A 280 -19.24 3.46 -19.12
C LYS A 280 -18.95 2.65 -20.37
N GLU A 281 -18.39 1.46 -20.19
CA GLU A 281 -17.99 0.58 -21.30
C GLU A 281 -18.59 -0.82 -21.11
N GLU A 282 -18.63 -1.32 -19.88
CA GLU A 282 -19.26 -2.59 -19.55
C GLU A 282 -20.34 -2.42 -18.48
N VAL A 283 -21.23 -3.41 -18.40
CA VAL A 283 -22.32 -3.47 -17.43
C VAL A 283 -22.28 -4.81 -16.72
N GLU A 284 -22.34 -4.75 -15.40
CA GLU A 284 -22.53 -5.92 -14.55
C GLU A 284 -24.00 -6.00 -14.14
N HIS A 285 -24.56 -7.19 -14.23
CA HIS A 285 -25.97 -7.45 -13.90
C HIS A 285 -26.09 -8.21 -12.58
N GLY A 286 -27.17 -7.94 -11.84
CA GLY A 286 -27.45 -8.66 -10.61
C GLY A 286 -27.67 -10.17 -10.87
N PRO A 287 -27.36 -11.06 -9.91
CA PRO A 287 -27.49 -12.49 -10.08
C PRO A 287 -28.87 -12.88 -10.63
N TYR A 288 -28.89 -13.62 -11.73
CA TYR A 288 -30.11 -14.11 -12.39
C TYR A 288 -31.08 -13.02 -12.90
N THR A 289 -30.63 -11.77 -13.07
CA THR A 289 -31.46 -10.67 -13.60
C THR A 289 -30.75 -9.94 -14.74
N ILE A 290 -31.51 -9.20 -15.55
CA ILE A 290 -30.96 -8.22 -16.51
C ILE A 290 -30.80 -6.83 -15.88
N ILE A 291 -31.04 -6.70 -14.57
CA ILE A 291 -31.00 -5.41 -13.88
C ILE A 291 -29.53 -5.03 -13.69
N PRO A 292 -29.07 -3.91 -14.26
CA PRO A 292 -27.69 -3.47 -14.08
C PRO A 292 -27.49 -3.09 -12.61
N VAL A 293 -26.39 -3.57 -12.03
CA VAL A 293 -25.97 -3.23 -10.66
C VAL A 293 -24.76 -2.31 -10.67
N GLN A 294 -23.93 -2.40 -11.70
CA GLN A 294 -22.69 -1.65 -11.79
C GLN A 294 -22.27 -1.42 -13.23
N PHE A 295 -21.58 -0.32 -13.49
CA PHE A 295 -20.86 -0.07 -14.73
C PHE A 295 -19.36 0.00 -14.45
N SER A 296 -18.56 -0.61 -15.31
CA SER A 296 -17.11 -0.43 -15.36
C SER A 296 -16.73 0.32 -16.65
N GLY A 297 -15.56 0.95 -16.62
CA GLY A 297 -14.97 1.52 -17.83
C GLY A 297 -13.89 2.53 -17.53
N THR A 298 -13.45 3.21 -18.58
CA THR A 298 -12.34 4.16 -18.52
C THR A 298 -12.70 5.41 -17.70
N ALA A 299 -11.93 5.66 -16.64
CA ALA A 299 -11.88 6.92 -15.91
C ALA A 299 -10.67 7.76 -16.32
N VAL A 300 -10.88 9.06 -16.47
CA VAL A 300 -9.80 10.04 -16.58
C VAL A 300 -9.63 10.71 -15.24
N ASN A 301 -8.46 10.52 -14.62
CA ASN A 301 -8.15 10.99 -13.28
C ASN A 301 -7.11 12.11 -13.35
N LYS A 302 -7.19 13.05 -12.39
CA LYS A 302 -6.19 14.09 -12.17
C LYS A 302 -5.52 13.84 -10.82
N LEU A 303 -4.23 13.51 -10.85
CA LEU A 303 -3.38 13.54 -9.66
C LEU A 303 -2.84 14.96 -9.51
N GLN A 304 -3.20 15.61 -8.41
CA GLN A 304 -2.55 16.82 -7.92
C GLN A 304 -1.46 16.39 -6.94
N PHE A 305 -0.25 16.91 -7.11
CA PHE A 305 0.87 16.75 -6.19
C PHE A 305 1.51 18.12 -6.00
N GLU A 306 1.44 18.65 -4.78
CA GLU A 306 1.76 20.03 -4.44
C GLU A 306 1.06 21.02 -5.39
N ASN A 307 1.81 21.88 -6.07
CA ASN A 307 1.28 22.91 -6.96
C ASN A 307 1.12 22.46 -8.43
N SER A 308 1.30 21.18 -8.72
CA SER A 308 1.29 20.63 -10.08
C SER A 308 0.34 19.47 -10.23
N SER A 309 0.02 19.14 -11.48
CA SER A 309 -0.85 17.99 -11.77
C SER A 309 -0.46 17.22 -13.01
N ILE A 310 -0.86 15.95 -13.03
CA ILE A 310 -0.87 15.09 -14.22
C ILE A 310 -2.26 14.48 -14.38
N THR A 311 -2.57 14.05 -15.60
CA THR A 311 -3.82 13.38 -15.93
C THR A 311 -3.52 12.03 -16.54
N PHE A 312 -4.29 11.02 -16.17
CA PHE A 312 -4.11 9.64 -16.63
C PHE A 312 -5.43 8.89 -16.72
N LYS A 313 -5.42 7.77 -17.44
CA LYS A 313 -6.52 6.83 -17.51
C LYS A 313 -6.31 5.68 -16.53
N SER A 314 -7.40 5.26 -15.92
CA SER A 314 -7.52 3.98 -15.21
C SER A 314 -8.88 3.38 -15.53
N ILE A 315 -9.16 2.21 -14.96
CA ILE A 315 -10.53 1.72 -14.84
C ILE A 315 -11.14 2.24 -13.54
N ALA A 316 -12.45 2.41 -13.56
CA ALA A 316 -13.26 2.76 -12.39
C ALA A 316 -14.59 2.03 -12.47
N GLN A 317 -15.34 2.10 -11.38
CA GLN A 317 -16.70 1.58 -11.31
C GLN A 317 -17.67 2.67 -10.90
N LYS A 318 -18.94 2.44 -11.22
CA LYS A 318 -20.04 3.27 -10.76
C LYS A 318 -21.27 2.42 -10.58
N GLY A 319 -21.88 2.48 -9.39
CA GLY A 319 -23.17 1.83 -9.15
C GLY A 319 -24.24 2.25 -10.16
N ALA A 320 -24.97 1.27 -10.69
CA ALA A 320 -26.05 1.49 -11.64
C ALA A 320 -27.36 1.88 -10.94
N GLY A 321 -28.31 2.40 -11.72
CA GLY A 321 -29.64 2.78 -11.22
C GLY A 321 -29.74 4.23 -10.76
N LEU A 322 -30.84 4.53 -10.07
CA LEU A 322 -31.20 5.91 -9.70
C LEU A 322 -30.39 6.45 -8.50
N ASN A 323 -29.75 5.58 -7.72
CA ASN A 323 -28.92 5.96 -6.59
C ASN A 323 -27.66 6.71 -7.06
N PHE A 324 -27.38 7.85 -6.44
CA PHE A 324 -26.23 8.73 -6.77
C PHE A 324 -24.92 8.19 -6.20
N TYR A 325 -24.60 6.93 -6.48
CA TYR A 325 -23.30 6.38 -6.13
C TYR A 325 -22.19 7.16 -6.85
N PRO A 326 -21.14 7.58 -6.13
CA PRO A 326 -19.98 8.22 -6.73
C PRO A 326 -19.28 7.25 -7.69
N ILE A 327 -18.39 7.80 -8.51
CA ILE A 327 -17.44 6.96 -9.26
C ILE A 327 -16.44 6.45 -8.23
N GLU A 328 -16.27 5.14 -8.18
CA GLU A 328 -15.37 4.46 -7.27
C GLU A 328 -14.08 4.14 -8.02
N THR A 329 -12.99 4.62 -7.44
CA THR A 329 -11.63 4.34 -7.88
C THR A 329 -10.87 3.91 -6.63
N ASP A 330 -10.35 2.69 -6.62
CA ASP A 330 -9.60 2.14 -5.49
C ASP A 330 -8.15 2.69 -5.47
N PHE A 331 -8.04 4.01 -5.35
CA PHE A 331 -6.78 4.73 -5.22
C PHE A 331 -6.49 5.07 -3.77
N PHE A 332 -5.32 4.68 -3.27
CA PHE A 332 -4.85 5.08 -1.94
C PHE A 332 -3.55 5.86 -2.08
N ILE A 333 -3.41 6.97 -1.37
CA ILE A 333 -2.18 7.78 -1.44
C ILE A 333 -1.48 7.75 -0.09
N PHE A 334 -0.38 7.00 -0.05
CA PHE A 334 0.39 6.81 1.17
C PHE A 334 1.51 7.83 1.30
N GLU A 335 1.58 8.44 2.48
CA GLU A 335 2.59 9.43 2.85
C GLU A 335 3.33 9.00 4.12
N VAL A 336 4.60 9.36 4.20
CA VAL A 336 5.39 9.32 5.45
C VAL A 336 4.80 10.31 6.47
N ALA A 337 5.05 10.13 7.75
CA ALA A 337 4.70 11.11 8.77
C ALA A 337 5.50 12.42 8.59
N ASP A 338 4.89 13.56 8.93
CA ASP A 338 5.47 14.89 8.72
C ASP A 338 6.81 15.07 9.45
N GLU A 339 6.99 14.41 10.59
CA GLU A 339 8.21 14.45 11.43
C GLU A 339 9.42 13.84 10.73
N PHE A 340 9.17 12.90 9.80
CA PHE A 340 10.23 12.23 9.06
C PHE A 340 10.33 12.71 7.61
N LYS A 341 9.41 13.56 7.15
CA LYS A 341 9.42 14.08 5.78
C LYS A 341 10.62 14.99 5.55
N LYS A 342 11.33 14.72 4.46
CA LYS A 342 12.31 15.62 3.83
C LYS A 342 11.69 16.21 2.56
N GLU A 343 12.32 17.26 2.03
CA GLU A 343 11.81 18.00 0.85
C GLU A 343 11.49 17.10 -0.35
N ASN A 344 12.30 16.06 -0.56
CA ASN A 344 12.22 15.14 -1.69
C ASN A 344 11.64 13.76 -1.33
N THR A 345 11.08 13.60 -0.13
CA THR A 345 10.43 12.35 0.28
C THR A 345 9.26 12.04 -0.67
N PRO A 346 9.25 10.88 -1.34
CA PRO A 346 8.19 10.49 -2.26
C PRO A 346 6.89 10.20 -1.52
N SER A 347 5.80 10.17 -2.29
CA SER A 347 4.53 9.60 -1.89
C SER A 347 4.26 8.36 -2.73
N PHE A 348 3.35 7.49 -2.28
CA PHE A 348 3.02 6.28 -3.02
C PHE A 348 1.56 6.28 -3.42
N LEU A 349 1.27 5.91 -4.66
CA LEU A 349 -0.07 5.65 -5.13
C LEU A 349 -0.27 4.14 -5.24
N TYR A 350 -1.23 3.61 -4.48
CA TYR A 350 -1.76 2.27 -4.70
C TYR A 350 -2.99 2.38 -5.59
N TYR A 351 -3.07 1.53 -6.60
CA TYR A 351 -4.28 1.32 -7.38
C TYR A 351 -4.61 -0.15 -7.40
N LYS A 352 -5.75 -0.49 -6.82
CA LYS A 352 -6.36 -1.82 -6.86
C LYS A 352 -7.36 -1.88 -8.00
N TYR A 353 -7.33 -2.96 -8.78
CA TYR A 353 -8.37 -3.12 -9.78
C TYR A 353 -9.71 -3.39 -9.09
N PRO A 354 -10.79 -2.71 -9.47
CA PRO A 354 -12.02 -2.73 -8.68
C PRO A 354 -12.85 -4.01 -8.89
N THR A 355 -12.41 -4.95 -9.73
CA THR A 355 -13.00 -6.30 -9.80
C THR A 355 -11.99 -7.37 -9.41
N SER A 356 -12.46 -8.44 -8.78
CA SER A 356 -11.65 -9.63 -8.47
C SER A 356 -11.44 -10.56 -9.67
N TRP A 357 -12.11 -10.30 -10.79
CA TRP A 357 -12.21 -11.22 -11.93
C TRP A 357 -11.16 -10.94 -13.01
N ASN A 358 -10.64 -9.71 -13.06
CA ASN A 358 -9.63 -9.30 -14.01
C ASN A 358 -8.47 -8.63 -13.27
N SER A 359 -7.25 -8.79 -13.78
CA SER A 359 -6.14 -7.90 -13.45
C SER A 359 -5.97 -6.91 -14.61
N ASP A 360 -5.59 -5.69 -14.29
CA ASP A 360 -5.26 -4.65 -15.26
C ASP A 360 -3.79 -4.31 -15.11
N ASP A 361 -3.11 -4.02 -16.22
CA ASP A 361 -1.72 -3.55 -16.23
C ASP A 361 -1.53 -2.28 -15.39
N ASN A 362 -2.62 -1.55 -15.13
CA ASN A 362 -2.61 -0.40 -14.22
C ASN A 362 -2.53 -0.80 -12.74
N GLU A 363 -2.88 -2.01 -12.32
CA GLU A 363 -2.84 -2.43 -10.90
C GLU A 363 -1.41 -2.37 -10.33
N GLY A 364 -1.26 -1.86 -9.10
CA GLY A 364 -0.02 -1.98 -8.35
C GLY A 364 0.36 -0.74 -7.54
N VAL A 365 1.66 -0.64 -7.25
CA VAL A 365 2.26 0.43 -6.45
C VAL A 365 3.07 1.35 -7.36
N TYR A 366 2.86 2.65 -7.19
CA TYR A 366 3.52 3.70 -7.93
C TYR A 366 4.22 4.67 -6.99
N VAL A 367 5.36 5.19 -7.42
CA VAL A 367 6.08 6.27 -6.72
C VAL A 367 5.71 7.61 -7.35
N ILE A 368 5.31 8.56 -6.51
CA ILE A 368 5.15 9.99 -6.85
C ILE A 368 6.37 10.71 -6.27
N ARG A 369 7.21 11.31 -7.12
CA ARG A 369 8.39 12.05 -6.64
C ARG A 369 8.66 13.32 -7.41
N LYS A 370 9.28 14.29 -6.74
CA LYS A 370 9.78 15.51 -7.36
C LYS A 370 10.87 15.19 -8.38
N LEU A 371 10.87 15.95 -9.48
CA LEU A 371 12.00 16.02 -10.39
C LEU A 371 12.93 17.13 -9.89
N ASN A 372 14.17 16.78 -9.62
CA ASN A 372 15.20 17.78 -9.35
C ASN A 372 15.47 18.52 -10.65
N ASN A 373 14.87 19.70 -10.81
CA ASN A 373 15.25 20.63 -11.86
C ASN A 373 16.65 21.14 -11.50
N LYS A 374 17.67 20.58 -12.15
CA LYS A 374 19.01 21.16 -12.16
C LYS A 374 19.02 22.44 -12.99
#